data_AF-A0A233S714-F1
#
_entry.id   AF-A0A233S714-F1
#
_cell.length_a   1.000
_cell.length_b   1.000
_cell.length_c   1.000
_cell.angle_alpha   90.00
_cell.angle_beta   90.00
_cell.angle_gamma   90.00
#
_symmetry.space_group_name_H-M   'P 1'
#
loop_
_entity.id
_entity.type
_entity.pdbx_description
1 polymer ?
#
loop_
_entity_poly.entity_id
_entity_poly.type
_entity_poly.pdbx_seq_one_letter_code
_entity_poly.pdbx_strand_id
1 'polypeptide(L)'
;MGVPGQFKKPSLPAGRLRDLNDALHALHLIAGQPSLEIMHRLLQKRISRTRLHDAFTEPRLPPWDTVDALVEILAARAPGTSPQEVLPEVHALWVLASRQRSLLNPYEREVRDEVVAIFAQQMEVRQREVELVLDVPLVEIAADSLTVLEAVGVIERCFGVVLDEEGVMEAVTIGEMVTLTLSALKATQE
;
A
#
# COMPACT_ATOMS: atom_id res chain seq x y z
N MET A 1 -10.92 25.93 21.84
CA MET A 1 -10.30 24.63 22.21
C MET A 1 -11.16 23.52 21.61
N GLY A 2 -10.58 22.56 20.91
CA GLY A 2 -11.32 21.44 20.30
C GLY A 2 -11.82 20.44 21.36
N VAL A 3 -12.85 19.66 21.01
CA VAL A 3 -13.42 18.64 21.89
C VAL A 3 -12.38 17.52 22.08
N PRO A 4 -12.05 17.11 23.33
CA PRO A 4 -11.11 16.03 23.58
C PRO A 4 -11.49 14.76 22.82
N GLY A 5 -10.53 14.17 22.09
CA GLY A 5 -10.74 12.95 21.30
C GLY A 5 -11.13 13.19 19.84
N GLN A 6 -11.58 14.39 19.43
CA GLN A 6 -11.88 14.63 18.02
C GLN A 6 -10.62 14.92 17.21
N PHE A 7 -10.30 14.01 16.28
CA PHE A 7 -9.24 14.21 15.30
C PHE A 7 -9.78 14.88 14.04
N LYS A 8 -9.09 15.92 13.56
CA LYS A 8 -9.41 16.53 12.28
C LYS A 8 -8.97 15.59 11.16
N LYS A 9 -9.92 15.13 10.35
CA LYS A 9 -9.62 14.34 9.14
C LYS A 9 -8.70 15.12 8.19
N PRO A 10 -7.62 14.52 7.67
CA PRO A 10 -6.79 15.13 6.63
C PRO A 10 -7.59 15.29 5.34
N SER A 11 -7.26 16.32 4.57
CA SER A 11 -7.75 16.46 3.21
C SER A 11 -6.99 15.51 2.29
N LEU A 12 -7.48 14.27 2.18
CA LEU A 12 -6.91 13.25 1.29
C LEU A 12 -7.60 13.29 -0.08
N PRO A 13 -6.87 13.13 -1.20
CA PRO A 13 -7.48 12.90 -2.51
C PRO A 13 -8.31 11.60 -2.47
N ALA A 14 -9.24 11.45 -3.43
CA ALA A 14 -9.98 10.19 -3.57
C ALA A 14 -8.98 9.03 -3.85
N GLY A 15 -9.16 7.89 -3.16
CA GLY A 15 -8.28 6.73 -3.29
C GLY A 15 -8.18 5.90 -2.00
N ARG A 16 -7.38 4.83 -2.04
CA ARG A 16 -7.31 3.80 -1.00
C ARG A 16 -6.83 4.33 0.36
N LEU A 17 -5.96 5.35 0.37
CA LEU A 17 -5.53 5.99 1.61
C LEU A 17 -6.68 6.75 2.29
N ARG A 18 -7.59 7.36 1.50
CA ARG A 18 -8.81 7.98 2.04
C ARG A 18 -9.72 6.91 2.63
N ASP A 19 -9.94 5.80 1.91
CA ASP A 19 -10.79 4.70 2.38
C ASP A 19 -10.31 4.13 3.72
N LEU A 20 -9.00 3.88 3.85
CA LEU A 20 -8.40 3.44 5.11
C LEU A 20 -8.58 4.48 6.23
N ASN A 21 -8.30 5.76 5.95
CA ASN A 21 -8.44 6.81 6.95
C ASN A 21 -9.91 6.94 7.40
N ASP A 22 -10.86 6.87 6.46
CA ASP A 22 -12.28 6.90 6.76
C ASP A 22 -12.73 5.71 7.61
N ALA A 23 -12.24 4.51 7.33
CA ALA A 23 -12.51 3.32 8.14
C ALA A 23 -11.97 3.46 9.58
N LEU A 24 -10.74 3.96 9.75
CA LEU A 24 -10.17 4.21 11.08
C LEU A 24 -10.96 5.27 11.87
N HIS A 25 -11.40 6.34 11.20
CA HIS A 25 -12.24 7.37 11.82
C HIS A 25 -13.65 6.85 12.16
N ALA A 26 -14.23 5.99 11.33
CA ALA A 26 -15.50 5.34 11.62
C ALA A 26 -15.38 4.42 12.85
N LEU A 27 -14.33 3.60 12.91
CA LEU A 27 -14.06 2.74 14.06
C LEU A 27 -13.82 3.55 15.34
N HIS A 28 -13.08 4.66 15.24
CA HIS A 28 -12.86 5.58 16.35
C HIS A 28 -14.16 6.23 16.85
N LEU A 29 -15.07 6.58 15.94
CA LEU A 29 -16.40 7.08 16.27
C LEU A 29 -17.24 6.03 17.02
N ILE A 30 -17.30 4.80 16.49
CA ILE A 30 -18.07 3.69 17.10
C ILE A 30 -17.49 3.32 18.47
N ALA A 31 -16.17 3.41 18.65
CA ALA A 31 -15.47 3.19 19.93
C ALA A 31 -15.70 4.31 20.98
N GLY A 32 -16.53 5.31 20.67
CA GLY A 32 -16.85 6.43 21.55
C GLY A 32 -15.78 7.52 21.59
N GLN A 33 -14.98 7.64 20.53
CA GLN A 33 -13.94 8.67 20.35
C GLN A 33 -12.95 8.79 21.52
N PRO A 34 -12.27 7.71 21.94
CA PRO A 34 -11.29 7.78 23.02
C PRO A 34 -10.19 8.79 22.71
N SER A 35 -9.72 9.51 23.75
CA SER A 35 -8.65 10.49 23.61
C SER A 35 -7.29 9.83 23.35
N LEU A 36 -6.32 10.60 22.84
CA LEU A 36 -4.93 10.14 22.69
C LEU A 36 -4.35 9.59 24.00
N GLU A 37 -4.69 10.19 25.14
CA GLU A 37 -4.20 9.73 26.42
C GLU A 37 -4.75 8.35 26.78
N ILE A 38 -6.05 8.14 26.55
CA ILE A 38 -6.72 6.86 26.79
C ILE A 38 -6.13 5.80 25.86
N MET A 39 -6.04 6.07 24.56
CA MET A 39 -5.47 5.12 23.59
C MET A 39 -4.01 4.77 23.91
N HIS A 40 -3.19 5.77 24.22
CA HIS A 40 -1.79 5.57 24.59
C HIS A 40 -1.63 4.72 25.86
N ARG A 41 -2.56 4.85 26.81
CA ARG A 41 -2.59 4.04 28.05
C ARG A 41 -3.01 2.61 27.76
N LEU A 42 -4.06 2.40 26.95
CA LEU A 42 -4.53 1.06 26.55
C LEU A 42 -3.45 0.29 25.79
N LEU A 43 -2.69 0.97 24.96
CA LEU A 43 -1.54 0.43 24.23
C LEU A 43 -0.28 0.24 25.10
N GLN A 44 -0.37 0.47 26.41
CA GLN A 44 0.76 0.37 27.33
C GLN A 44 1.99 1.18 26.87
N LYS A 45 1.77 2.30 26.18
CA LYS A 45 2.81 3.19 25.63
C LYS A 45 3.71 2.56 24.55
N ARG A 46 3.32 1.45 23.93
CA ARG A 46 4.10 0.81 22.85
C ARG A 46 4.18 1.64 21.56
N ILE A 47 3.17 2.49 21.32
CA ILE A 47 3.13 3.45 20.21
C ILE A 47 3.14 4.87 20.78
N SER A 48 3.99 5.77 20.25
CA SER A 48 4.06 7.15 20.73
C SER A 48 2.78 7.93 20.45
N ARG A 49 2.45 8.91 21.32
CA ARG A 49 1.28 9.79 21.13
C ARG A 49 1.28 10.50 19.77
N THR A 50 2.46 10.92 19.30
CA THR A 50 2.60 11.54 17.97
C THR A 50 2.24 10.57 16.87
N ARG A 51 2.74 9.32 16.89
CA ARG A 51 2.37 8.31 15.89
C ARG A 51 0.88 7.99 15.89
N LEU A 52 0.25 7.93 17.06
CA LEU A 52 -1.20 7.74 17.18
C LEU A 52 -1.96 8.92 16.58
N HIS A 53 -1.56 10.15 16.90
CA HIS A 53 -2.16 11.35 16.35
C HIS A 53 -2.02 11.38 14.82
N ASP A 54 -0.79 11.18 14.32
CA ASP A 54 -0.48 11.21 12.89
C ASP A 54 -1.30 10.19 12.09
N ALA A 55 -1.59 9.02 12.66
CA ALA A 55 -2.40 8.00 11.99
C ALA A 55 -3.80 8.50 11.61
N PHE A 56 -4.35 9.47 12.37
CA PHE A 56 -5.65 10.06 12.09
C PHE A 56 -5.57 11.36 11.30
N THR A 57 -4.49 12.13 11.43
CA THR A 57 -4.43 13.54 10.98
C THR A 57 -3.47 13.82 9.84
N GLU A 58 -2.47 12.97 9.61
CA GLU A 58 -1.46 13.21 8.57
C GLU A 58 -1.84 12.52 7.26
N PRO A 59 -1.55 13.14 6.09
CA PRO A 59 -1.86 12.58 4.79
C PRO A 59 -0.84 11.51 4.36
N ARG A 60 -0.48 10.61 5.27
CA ARG A 60 0.56 9.60 5.08
C ARG A 60 0.06 8.24 5.55
N LEU A 61 0.38 7.18 4.80
CA LEU A 61 0.00 5.82 5.20
C LEU A 61 0.68 5.44 6.52
N PRO A 62 -0.09 5.11 7.58
CA PRO A 62 0.48 4.67 8.85
C PRO A 62 1.13 3.28 8.71
N PRO A 63 2.17 2.96 9.49
CA PRO A 63 2.72 1.61 9.55
C PRO A 63 1.66 0.58 9.99
N TRP A 64 1.74 -0.65 9.49
CA TRP A 64 0.78 -1.70 9.83
C TRP A 64 0.68 -1.94 11.34
N ASP A 65 1.80 -2.04 12.06
CA ASP A 65 1.82 -2.20 13.52
C ASP A 65 1.03 -1.12 14.28
N THR A 66 0.96 0.11 13.72
CA THR A 66 0.17 1.19 14.30
C THR A 66 -1.33 1.00 14.00
N VAL A 67 -1.67 0.54 12.80
CA VAL A 67 -3.06 0.25 12.40
C VAL A 67 -3.61 -0.95 13.17
N ASP A 68 -2.87 -2.06 13.22
CA ASP A 68 -3.23 -3.26 13.98
C ASP A 68 -3.48 -2.94 15.46
N ALA A 69 -2.56 -2.17 16.06
CA ALA A 69 -2.72 -1.69 17.43
C ALA A 69 -3.97 -0.83 17.65
N LEU A 70 -4.30 0.04 16.70
CA LEU A 70 -5.51 0.86 16.76
C LEU A 70 -6.77 0.00 16.63
N VAL A 71 -6.78 -0.96 15.71
CA VAL A 71 -7.90 -1.90 15.55
C VAL A 71 -8.12 -2.69 16.83
N GLU A 72 -7.05 -3.25 17.43
CA GLU A 72 -7.12 -3.99 18.69
C GLU A 72 -7.87 -3.21 19.77
N ILE A 73 -7.46 -1.96 20.04
CA ILE A 73 -8.02 -1.19 21.15
C ILE A 73 -9.37 -0.54 20.82
N LEU A 74 -9.62 -0.18 19.56
CA LEU A 74 -10.86 0.51 19.18
C LEU A 74 -11.99 -0.48 18.97
N ALA A 75 -11.73 -1.60 18.28
CA ALA A 75 -12.72 -2.64 18.10
C ALA A 75 -13.11 -3.30 19.43
N ALA A 76 -12.16 -3.51 20.36
CA ALA A 76 -12.48 -4.01 21.71
C ALA A 76 -13.36 -3.05 22.54
N ARG A 77 -13.45 -1.77 22.16
CA ARG A 77 -14.31 -0.76 22.82
C ARG A 77 -15.61 -0.52 22.09
N ALA A 78 -15.64 -0.78 20.80
CA ALA A 78 -16.80 -0.56 19.95
C ALA A 78 -17.89 -1.59 20.30
N PRO A 79 -19.13 -1.16 20.54
CA PRO A 79 -20.22 -2.09 20.82
C PRO A 79 -20.55 -2.92 19.59
N GLY A 80 -20.75 -4.23 19.79
CA GLY A 80 -21.23 -5.14 18.74
C GLY A 80 -20.18 -5.51 17.69
N THR A 81 -18.90 -5.31 17.98
CA THR A 81 -17.80 -5.74 17.12
C THR A 81 -16.64 -6.27 17.97
N SER A 82 -15.77 -7.06 17.36
CA SER A 82 -14.53 -7.53 17.94
C SER A 82 -13.33 -7.20 17.04
N PRO A 83 -12.10 -7.16 17.57
CA PRO A 83 -10.89 -6.98 16.76
C PRO A 83 -10.80 -7.98 15.62
N GLN A 84 -11.18 -9.25 15.84
CA GLN A 84 -11.09 -10.32 14.86
C GLN A 84 -12.03 -10.12 13.67
N GLU A 85 -13.18 -9.47 13.89
CA GLU A 85 -14.15 -9.17 12.82
C GLU A 85 -13.71 -7.97 11.97
N VAL A 86 -13.09 -6.95 12.58
CA VAL A 86 -12.71 -5.71 11.89
C VAL A 86 -11.35 -5.82 11.19
N LEU A 87 -10.43 -6.61 11.75
CA LEU A 87 -9.06 -6.71 11.28
C LEU A 87 -8.93 -7.08 9.79
N PRO A 88 -9.66 -8.07 9.23
CA PRO A 88 -9.51 -8.45 7.83
C PRO A 88 -9.86 -7.32 6.86
N GLU A 89 -10.93 -6.57 7.14
CA GLU A 89 -11.38 -5.46 6.30
C GLU A 89 -10.37 -4.30 6.33
N VAL A 90 -9.92 -3.91 7.52
CA VAL A 90 -8.94 -2.83 7.68
C VAL A 90 -7.57 -3.24 7.10
N HIS A 91 -7.16 -4.50 7.25
CA HIS A 91 -5.93 -5.02 6.65
C HIS A 91 -6.00 -4.95 5.12
N ALA A 92 -7.11 -5.36 4.51
CA ALA A 92 -7.30 -5.26 3.06
C ALA A 92 -7.18 -3.81 2.56
N LEU A 93 -7.80 -2.85 3.26
CA LEU A 93 -7.65 -1.42 2.95
C LEU A 93 -6.20 -0.94 3.08
N TRP A 94 -5.49 -1.39 4.10
CA TRP A 94 -4.08 -1.06 4.29
C TRP A 94 -3.19 -1.62 3.18
N VAL A 95 -3.39 -2.87 2.78
CA VAL A 95 -2.66 -3.48 1.65
C VAL A 95 -2.90 -2.71 0.35
N LEU A 96 -4.16 -2.36 0.05
CA LEU A 96 -4.51 -1.59 -1.14
C LEU A 96 -3.90 -0.18 -1.10
N ALA A 97 -3.91 0.48 0.06
CA ALA A 97 -3.29 1.79 0.23
C ALA A 97 -1.76 1.73 0.17
N SER A 98 -1.14 0.64 0.64
CA SER A 98 0.30 0.38 0.54
C SER A 98 0.72 0.20 -0.91
N ARG A 99 -0.01 -0.61 -1.68
CA ARG A 99 0.20 -0.76 -3.13
C ARG A 99 0.08 0.58 -3.84
N GLN A 100 -1.01 1.32 -3.59
CA GLN A 100 -1.19 2.65 -4.20
C GLN A 100 -0.08 3.65 -3.79
N ARG A 101 0.41 3.59 -2.54
CA ARG A 101 1.52 4.44 -2.08
C ARG A 101 2.85 4.04 -2.70
N SER A 102 3.09 2.75 -2.93
CA SER A 102 4.27 2.26 -3.64
C SER A 102 4.31 2.84 -5.06
N LEU A 103 3.14 2.94 -5.70
CA LEU A 103 2.99 3.68 -6.97
C LEU A 103 3.21 5.20 -6.86
N LEU A 104 3.44 5.78 -5.68
CA LEU A 104 3.55 7.23 -5.43
C LEU A 104 4.91 7.69 -4.85
N ASN A 105 5.86 6.83 -4.47
CA ASN A 105 7.24 7.26 -4.11
C ASN A 105 7.99 7.72 -5.38
N PRO A 106 8.70 8.88 -5.42
CA PRO A 106 9.40 9.34 -6.63
C PRO A 106 10.36 8.31 -7.24
N TYR A 107 11.12 7.59 -6.40
CA TYR A 107 12.03 6.54 -6.86
C TYR A 107 11.28 5.33 -7.41
N GLU A 108 10.23 4.88 -6.72
CA GLU A 108 9.42 3.75 -7.17
C GLU A 108 8.58 4.12 -8.41
N ARG A 109 8.21 5.39 -8.56
CA ARG A 109 7.61 5.93 -9.78
C ARG A 109 8.59 5.88 -10.93
N GLU A 110 9.85 6.28 -10.73
CA GLU A 110 10.88 6.18 -11.76
C GLU A 110 11.10 4.72 -12.18
N VAL A 111 11.22 3.80 -11.22
CA VAL A 111 11.31 2.35 -11.51
C VAL A 111 10.08 1.85 -12.26
N ARG A 112 8.87 2.23 -11.81
CA ARG A 112 7.62 1.85 -12.48
C ARG A 112 7.58 2.40 -13.91
N ASP A 113 7.82 3.69 -14.10
CA ASP A 113 7.69 4.35 -15.39
C ASP A 113 8.69 3.75 -16.39
N GLU A 114 9.89 3.37 -15.92
CA GLU A 114 10.91 2.69 -16.70
C GLU A 114 10.52 1.24 -17.02
N VAL A 115 10.01 0.45 -16.06
CA VAL A 115 9.48 -0.90 -16.32
C VAL A 115 8.34 -0.85 -17.33
N VAL A 116 7.43 0.12 -17.21
CA VAL A 116 6.34 0.34 -18.17
C VAL A 116 6.90 0.71 -19.55
N ALA A 117 7.95 1.53 -19.62
CA ALA A 117 8.61 1.87 -20.88
C ALA A 117 9.24 0.63 -21.54
N ILE A 118 9.86 -0.26 -20.77
CA ILE A 118 10.43 -1.53 -21.25
C ILE A 118 9.32 -2.40 -21.87
N PHE A 119 8.21 -2.61 -21.16
CA PHE A 119 7.08 -3.39 -21.69
C PHE A 119 6.46 -2.74 -22.92
N ALA A 120 6.29 -1.41 -22.92
CA ALA A 120 5.78 -0.69 -24.09
C ALA A 120 6.68 -0.88 -25.31
N GLN A 121 8.00 -0.89 -25.12
CA GLN A 121 8.96 -1.16 -26.18
C GLN A 121 8.88 -2.60 -26.68
N GLN A 122 8.79 -3.60 -25.80
CA GLN A 122 8.69 -5.01 -26.22
C GLN A 122 7.38 -5.32 -26.94
N MET A 123 6.27 -4.71 -26.50
CA MET A 123 4.96 -4.89 -27.11
C MET A 123 4.72 -4.00 -28.35
N GLU A 124 5.69 -3.16 -28.71
CA GLU A 124 5.58 -2.16 -29.79
C GLU A 124 4.37 -1.21 -29.66
N VAL A 125 3.98 -0.88 -28.42
CA VAL A 125 2.87 0.01 -28.11
C VAL A 125 3.33 1.31 -27.46
N ARG A 126 2.43 2.28 -27.32
CA ARG A 126 2.74 3.50 -26.58
C ARG A 126 2.73 3.24 -25.07
N GLN A 127 3.62 3.90 -24.34
CA GLN A 127 3.69 3.81 -22.87
C GLN A 127 2.33 4.05 -22.18
N ARG A 128 1.57 5.05 -22.65
CA ARG A 128 0.21 5.34 -22.15
C ARG A 128 -0.78 4.19 -22.30
N GLU A 129 -0.58 3.30 -23.28
CA GLU A 129 -1.45 2.14 -23.49
C GLU A 129 -1.13 1.05 -22.47
N VAL A 130 0.14 0.89 -22.09
CA VAL A 130 0.59 -0.02 -21.04
C VAL A 130 0.16 0.46 -19.64
N GLU A 131 0.25 1.76 -19.37
CA GLU A 131 -0.21 2.35 -18.10
C GLU A 131 -1.68 2.05 -17.78
N LEU A 132 -2.52 1.92 -18.82
CA LEU A 132 -3.94 1.61 -18.69
C LEU A 132 -4.21 0.14 -18.38
N VAL A 133 -3.22 -0.74 -18.56
CA VAL A 133 -3.35 -2.19 -18.40
C VAL A 133 -2.35 -2.78 -17.39
N LEU A 134 -1.77 -1.94 -16.53
CA LEU A 134 -0.78 -2.33 -15.51
C LEU A 134 -1.22 -3.54 -14.67
N ASP A 135 -2.49 -3.58 -14.29
CA ASP A 135 -3.08 -4.63 -13.44
C ASP A 135 -3.91 -5.66 -14.24
N VAL A 136 -3.83 -5.63 -15.58
CA VAL A 136 -4.51 -6.60 -16.44
C VAL A 136 -3.60 -7.83 -16.62
N PRO A 137 -4.14 -9.06 -16.57
CA PRO A 137 -3.34 -10.25 -16.83
C PRO A 137 -2.59 -10.19 -18.15
N LEU A 138 -1.30 -10.55 -18.16
CA LEU A 138 -0.41 -10.51 -19.32
C LEU A 138 -1.01 -11.29 -20.52
N VAL A 139 -1.70 -12.40 -20.23
CA VAL A 139 -2.42 -13.22 -21.22
C VAL A 139 -3.55 -12.47 -21.93
N GLU A 140 -4.18 -11.50 -21.28
CA GLU A 140 -5.27 -10.70 -21.86
C GLU A 140 -4.76 -9.54 -22.73
N ILE A 141 -3.51 -9.12 -22.54
CA ILE A 141 -2.87 -8.04 -23.31
C ILE A 141 -1.92 -8.55 -24.39
N ALA A 142 -2.03 -9.84 -24.75
CA ALA A 142 -1.23 -10.51 -25.77
C ALA A 142 0.29 -10.47 -25.53
N ALA A 143 0.72 -10.29 -24.27
CA ALA A 143 2.12 -10.50 -23.90
C ALA A 143 2.38 -12.01 -23.79
N ASP A 144 3.14 -12.56 -24.72
CA ASP A 144 3.53 -13.97 -24.67
C ASP A 144 4.71 -14.20 -23.70
N SER A 145 5.00 -15.46 -23.40
CA SER A 145 6.08 -15.82 -22.47
C SER A 145 7.45 -15.33 -22.94
N LEU A 146 7.67 -15.18 -24.25
CA LEU A 146 8.93 -14.68 -24.79
C LEU A 146 9.07 -13.17 -24.49
N THR A 147 8.02 -12.40 -24.77
CA THR A 147 7.94 -10.96 -24.48
C THR A 147 8.22 -10.67 -23.00
N VAL A 148 7.67 -11.49 -22.11
CA VAL A 148 7.89 -11.37 -20.66
C VAL A 148 9.35 -11.65 -20.30
N LEU A 149 9.95 -12.71 -20.83
CA LEU A 149 11.35 -13.05 -20.56
C LEU A 149 12.32 -12.02 -21.13
N GLU A 150 12.03 -11.47 -22.31
CA GLU A 150 12.80 -10.39 -22.92
C GLU A 150 12.72 -9.11 -22.07
N ALA A 151 11.52 -8.75 -21.61
CA ALA A 151 11.32 -7.62 -20.70
C ALA A 151 12.10 -7.82 -19.38
N VAL A 152 12.03 -9.02 -18.78
CA VAL A 152 12.79 -9.36 -17.56
C VAL A 152 14.29 -9.18 -17.78
N GLY A 153 14.84 -9.72 -18.87
CA GLY A 153 16.26 -9.58 -19.17
C GLY A 153 16.71 -8.13 -19.41
N VAL A 154 15.82 -7.26 -19.87
CA VAL A 154 16.07 -5.81 -19.97
C VAL A 154 16.00 -5.14 -18.59
N ILE A 155 15.00 -5.49 -17.77
CA ILE A 155 14.82 -4.97 -16.41
C ILE A 155 16.05 -5.28 -15.55
N GLU A 156 16.48 -6.55 -15.50
CA GLU A 156 17.67 -6.98 -14.75
C GLU A 156 18.91 -6.17 -15.14
N ARG A 157 19.11 -5.95 -16.44
CA ARG A 157 20.23 -5.18 -16.97
C ARG A 157 20.14 -3.70 -16.63
N CYS A 158 18.96 -3.08 -16.77
CA CYS A 158 18.76 -1.66 -16.50
C CYS A 158 18.93 -1.33 -15.02
N PHE A 159 18.42 -2.19 -14.13
CA PHE A 159 18.44 -1.96 -12.69
C PHE A 159 19.61 -2.62 -11.97
N GLY A 160 20.39 -3.47 -12.64
CA GLY A 160 21.51 -4.18 -12.04
C GLY A 160 21.09 -5.20 -10.99
N VAL A 161 19.95 -5.86 -11.20
CA VAL A 161 19.35 -6.85 -10.27
C VAL A 161 19.20 -8.20 -10.94
N VAL A 162 18.96 -9.23 -10.13
CA VAL A 162 18.50 -10.56 -10.60
C VAL A 162 17.11 -10.77 -10.03
N LEU A 163 16.13 -11.03 -10.88
CA LEU A 163 14.77 -11.32 -10.46
C LEU A 163 14.65 -12.80 -10.12
N ASP A 164 13.90 -13.11 -9.07
CA ASP A 164 13.63 -14.48 -8.66
C ASP A 164 12.78 -15.21 -9.72
N GLU A 165 13.21 -16.39 -10.16
CA GLU A 165 12.54 -17.14 -11.24
C GLU A 165 11.10 -17.54 -10.86
N GLU A 166 10.87 -17.94 -9.60
CA GLU A 166 9.54 -18.29 -9.10
C GLU A 166 8.64 -17.04 -9.08
N GLY A 167 9.15 -15.92 -8.57
CA GLY A 167 8.46 -14.63 -8.61
C GLY A 167 8.14 -14.13 -10.02
N VAL A 168 9.02 -14.36 -11.01
CA VAL A 168 8.75 -14.02 -12.42
C VAL A 168 7.60 -14.87 -12.97
N MET A 169 7.54 -16.16 -12.63
CA MET A 169 6.44 -17.04 -13.07
C MET A 169 5.10 -16.70 -12.40
N GLU A 170 5.14 -16.23 -11.16
CA GLU A 170 3.94 -15.82 -10.40
C GLU A 170 3.42 -14.44 -10.80
N ALA A 171 4.28 -13.57 -11.33
CA ALA A 171 3.90 -12.24 -11.80
C ALA A 171 3.04 -12.34 -13.07
N VAL A 172 1.72 -12.28 -12.91
CA VAL A 172 0.75 -12.37 -13.99
C VAL A 172 0.36 -11.01 -14.56
N THR A 173 0.87 -9.91 -13.98
CA THR A 173 0.62 -8.53 -14.40
C THR A 173 1.91 -7.70 -14.43
N ILE A 174 1.90 -6.59 -15.18
CA ILE A 174 3.04 -5.65 -15.21
C ILE A 174 3.21 -4.97 -13.83
N GLY A 175 2.12 -4.71 -13.11
CA GLY A 175 2.16 -4.18 -11.74
C GLY A 175 2.86 -5.11 -10.74
N GLU A 176 2.69 -6.43 -10.89
CA GLU A 176 3.44 -7.42 -10.10
C GLU A 176 4.91 -7.46 -10.49
N MET A 177 5.24 -7.29 -11.78
CA MET A 177 6.63 -7.19 -12.24
C MET A 177 7.35 -5.95 -11.69
N VAL A 178 6.65 -4.82 -11.57
CA VAL A 178 7.15 -3.62 -10.88
C VAL A 178 7.43 -3.93 -9.41
N THR A 179 6.53 -4.65 -8.75
CA THR A 179 6.67 -5.03 -7.34
C THR A 179 7.86 -5.96 -7.11
N LEU A 180 8.06 -6.93 -8.03
CA LEU A 180 9.19 -7.86 -8.01
C LEU A 180 10.53 -7.11 -8.18
N THR A 181 10.62 -6.22 -9.17
CA THR A 181 11.79 -5.38 -9.41
C THR A 181 12.15 -4.52 -8.20
N LEU A 182 11.16 -3.88 -7.58
CA LEU A 182 11.36 -3.08 -6.38
C LEU A 182 11.83 -3.90 -5.18
N SER A 183 11.41 -5.15 -5.08
CA SER A 183 11.83 -6.06 -4.02
C SER A 183 13.29 -6.49 -4.21
N ALA A 184 13.70 -6.82 -5.44
CA ALA A 184 15.08 -7.15 -5.78
C ALA A 184 16.05 -5.96 -5.56
N LEU A 185 15.63 -4.75 -5.92
CA LEU A 185 16.40 -3.52 -5.67
C LEU A 185 16.65 -3.28 -4.19
N LYS A 186 15.64 -3.51 -3.33
CA LYS A 186 15.77 -3.37 -1.87
C LYS A 186 16.74 -4.41 -1.30
N ALA A 187 16.65 -5.66 -1.75
CA ALA A 187 17.54 -6.74 -1.32
C ALA A 187 19.01 -6.51 -1.71
N THR A 188 19.28 -5.71 -2.75
CA THR A 188 20.63 -5.36 -3.20
C THR A 188 21.24 -4.20 -2.38
N GLN A 189 20.43 -3.47 -1.61
CA GLN A 189 20.85 -2.31 -0.79
C GLN A 189 21.11 -2.66 0.68
N GLU A 190 20.80 -3.89 1.10
CA GLU A 190 21.07 -4.45 2.44
C GLU A 190 22.37 -5.27 2.47
#